data_AF-A0A9E2IL64-F1
#
_entry.id   AF-A0A9E2IL64-F1
#
_cell.length_a   1.000
_cell.length_b   1.000
_cell.length_c   1.000
_cell.angle_alpha   90.00
_cell.angle_beta   90.00
_cell.angle_gamma   90.00
#
_symmetry.space_group_name_H-M   'P 1'
#
loop_
_entity.id
_entity.type
_entity.pdbx_description
1 polymer ?
#
loop_
_entity_poly.entity_id
_entity_poly.type
_entity_poly.pdbx_seq_one_letter_code
_entity_poly.pdbx_strand_id
1 'polypeptide(L)'
;HDIVISISFISFFGYEIDLLTITALLTIAGYSINDTIIIYDRIREISPKMHKSSLAEIINKATNETFSRTIITSFTVIITVVAIYLLGGEALKGFSFTLLVGFISGIYSTVYIAAPMVLFFRKSRV
;
A
#
# COMPACT_ATOMS: atom_id res chain seq x y z
N HIS A 1 3.28 -5.73 -7.49
CA HIS A 1 2.27 -6.65 -6.90
C HIS A 1 0.89 -6.00 -6.95
N ASP A 2 0.70 -4.83 -6.33
CA ASP A 2 -0.64 -4.20 -6.18
C ASP A 2 -1.30 -3.80 -7.51
N ILE A 3 -0.50 -3.27 -8.44
CA ILE A 3 -0.96 -2.93 -9.81
C ILE A 3 -1.40 -4.18 -10.56
N VAL A 4 -0.64 -5.29 -10.44
CA VAL A 4 -0.95 -6.55 -11.13
C VAL A 4 -2.28 -7.10 -10.62
N ILE A 5 -2.48 -7.13 -9.30
CA ILE A 5 -3.75 -7.56 -8.69
C ILE A 5 -4.90 -6.67 -9.17
N SER A 6 -4.71 -5.34 -9.17
CA SER A 6 -5.73 -4.40 -9.63
C SER A 6 -6.13 -4.67 -11.08
N ILE A 7 -5.16 -4.84 -11.99
CA ILE A 7 -5.39 -5.17 -13.40
C ILE A 7 -6.12 -6.50 -13.55
N SER A 8 -5.72 -7.54 -12.79
CA SER A 8 -6.39 -8.85 -12.82
C SER A 8 -7.86 -8.75 -12.44
N PHE A 9 -8.20 -7.97 -11.41
CA PHE A 9 -9.59 -7.77 -11.00
C PHE A 9 -10.39 -6.95 -12.01
N ILE A 10 -9.84 -5.86 -12.53
CA ILE A 10 -10.50 -5.05 -13.59
C ILE A 10 -10.85 -5.94 -14.78
N SER A 11 -9.89 -6.75 -15.24
CA SER A 11 -10.09 -7.68 -16.34
C SER A 11 -11.10 -8.78 -16.02
N PHE A 12 -11.12 -9.29 -14.80
CA PHE A 12 -12.06 -10.34 -14.38
C PHE A 12 -13.51 -9.83 -14.31
N PHE A 13 -13.71 -8.60 -13.84
CA PHE A 13 -15.03 -7.98 -13.74
C PHE A 13 -15.49 -7.28 -15.02
N GLY A 14 -14.67 -7.29 -16.08
CA GLY A 14 -15.04 -6.75 -17.39
C GLY A 14 -15.10 -5.22 -17.46
N TYR A 15 -14.38 -4.53 -16.58
CA TYR A 15 -14.28 -3.06 -16.65
C TYR A 15 -13.35 -2.64 -17.78
N GLU A 16 -13.73 -1.58 -18.52
CA GLU A 16 -12.92 -1.01 -19.58
C GLU A 16 -11.68 -0.30 -19.02
N ILE A 17 -10.55 -0.41 -19.73
CA ILE A 17 -9.33 0.32 -19.39
C ILE A 17 -9.33 1.64 -20.16
N ASP A 18 -9.77 2.69 -19.48
CA ASP A 18 -9.79 4.06 -19.97
C ASP A 18 -8.72 4.94 -19.28
N LEU A 19 -8.68 6.23 -19.62
CA LEU A 19 -7.73 7.17 -19.03
C LEU A 19 -7.90 7.29 -17.51
N LEU A 20 -9.14 7.22 -17.01
CA LEU A 20 -9.40 7.28 -15.57
C LEU A 20 -8.84 6.04 -14.89
N THR A 21 -9.05 4.85 -15.45
CA THR A 21 -8.49 3.60 -14.93
C THR A 21 -6.96 3.63 -14.86
N ILE A 22 -6.29 4.17 -15.89
CA ILE A 22 -4.83 4.38 -15.85
C ILE A 22 -4.43 5.35 -14.72
N THR A 23 -5.20 6.42 -14.53
CA THR A 23 -4.98 7.39 -13.44
C THR A 23 -5.14 6.72 -12.07
N ALA A 24 -6.10 5.82 -11.90
CA ALA A 24 -6.27 5.04 -10.68
C ALA A 24 -5.06 4.14 -10.41
N LEU A 25 -4.55 3.44 -11.43
CA LEU A 25 -3.36 2.59 -11.31
C LEU A 25 -2.11 3.38 -10.89
N LEU A 26 -1.89 4.55 -11.50
CA LEU A 26 -0.80 5.46 -11.10
C LEU A 26 -0.96 5.96 -9.67
N THR A 27 -2.18 6.25 -9.25
CA THR A 27 -2.50 6.65 -7.87
C THR A 27 -2.15 5.54 -6.89
N ILE A 28 -2.56 4.30 -7.15
CA ILE A 28 -2.25 3.13 -6.32
C ILE A 28 -0.73 2.94 -6.22
N ALA A 29 -0.01 3.07 -7.33
CA ALA A 29 1.45 2.98 -7.36
C ALA A 29 2.09 4.03 -6.43
N GLY A 30 1.65 5.28 -6.53
CA GLY A 30 2.13 6.38 -5.68
C GLY A 30 1.89 6.13 -4.19
N TYR A 31 0.68 5.70 -3.82
CA TYR A 31 0.34 5.38 -2.43
C TYR A 31 1.15 4.22 -1.86
N SER A 32 1.26 3.12 -2.62
CA SER A 32 2.02 1.93 -2.21
C SER A 32 3.51 2.24 -2.00
N ILE A 33 4.11 3.03 -2.89
CA ILE A 33 5.51 3.47 -2.77
C ILE A 33 5.67 4.39 -1.56
N ASN A 34 4.78 5.37 -1.37
CA ASN A 34 4.84 6.30 -0.26
C ASN A 34 4.82 5.58 1.10
N ASP A 35 3.92 4.60 1.27
CA ASP A 35 3.82 3.87 2.54
C ASP A 35 5.07 3.02 2.81
N THR A 36 5.67 2.45 1.75
CA THR A 36 6.94 1.71 1.87
C THR A 36 8.10 2.63 2.28
N ILE A 37 8.19 3.83 1.70
CA ILE A 37 9.23 4.82 2.04
C ILE A 37 9.13 5.20 3.52
N ILE A 38 7.93 5.45 4.03
CA ILE A 38 7.72 5.83 5.45
C ILE A 38 8.23 4.74 6.40
N ILE A 39 7.93 3.47 6.13
CA ILE A 39 8.43 2.35 6.95
C ILE A 39 9.96 2.28 6.90
N TYR A 40 10.55 2.39 5.70
CA TYR A 40 12.00 2.31 5.51
C TYR A 40 12.74 3.46 6.16
N ASP A 41 12.23 4.68 6.04
CA ASP A 41 12.78 5.84 6.72
C ASP A 41 12.68 5.69 8.23
N ARG A 42 11.56 5.13 8.74
CA ARG A 42 11.45 4.87 10.17
C ARG A 42 12.49 3.86 10.64
N ILE A 43 12.67 2.74 9.93
CA ILE A 43 13.72 1.75 10.23
C ILE A 43 15.10 2.43 10.27
N ARG A 44 15.42 3.28 9.29
CA ARG A 44 16.69 4.03 9.24
C ARG A 44 16.85 4.97 10.43
N GLU A 45 15.77 5.60 10.88
CA GLU A 45 15.79 6.52 12.01
C GLU A 45 15.99 5.83 13.36
N ILE A 46 15.36 4.66 13.57
CA ILE A 46 15.43 3.94 14.85
C ILE A 46 16.62 2.99 14.95
N SER A 47 17.18 2.53 13.83
CA SER A 47 18.33 1.62 13.80
C SER A 47 19.55 2.11 14.61
N PRO A 48 20.00 3.38 14.52
CA PRO A 48 21.09 3.87 15.36
C PRO A 48 20.69 4.10 16.82
N LYS A 49 19.39 4.20 17.14
CA LYS A 49 18.92 4.33 18.53
C LYS A 49 18.84 2.99 19.25
N MET A 50 18.87 1.87 18.51
CA MET A 50 18.62 0.51 19.01
C MET A 50 19.80 -0.44 18.71
N HIS A 51 21.03 0.00 18.96
CA HIS A 51 22.26 -0.75 18.64
C HIS A 51 22.37 -2.16 19.26
N LYS A 52 21.66 -2.43 20.36
CA LYS A 52 21.66 -3.74 21.05
C LYS A 52 20.50 -4.65 20.65
N SER A 53 19.54 -4.13 19.89
CA SER A 53 18.34 -4.86 19.47
C SER A 53 18.58 -5.65 18.20
N SER A 54 17.86 -6.76 18.05
CA SER A 54 17.88 -7.50 16.80
C SER A 54 17.24 -6.68 15.67
N LEU A 55 17.64 -6.94 14.43
CA LEU A 55 17.01 -6.30 13.27
C LEU A 55 15.49 -6.54 13.23
N ALA A 56 15.03 -7.70 13.69
CA ALA A 56 13.61 -8.04 13.77
C ALA A 56 12.87 -7.15 14.77
N GLU A 57 13.47 -6.85 15.93
CA GLU A 57 12.89 -5.91 16.90
C GLU A 57 12.80 -4.49 16.35
N ILE A 58 13.84 -4.04 15.64
CA ILE A 58 13.87 -2.73 14.99
C ILE A 58 12.73 -2.65 13.97
N ILE A 59 12.64 -3.61 13.05
CA ILE A 59 11.58 -3.62 12.03
C ILE A 59 10.20 -3.66 12.68
N ASN A 60 9.97 -4.57 13.63
CA ASN A 60 8.68 -4.67 14.30
C ASN A 60 8.29 -3.36 15.00
N LYS A 61 9.25 -2.66 15.61
CA LYS A 61 9.00 -1.36 16.23
C LYS A 61 8.66 -0.29 15.19
N ALA A 62 9.44 -0.18 14.11
CA ALA A 62 9.18 0.77 13.04
C ALA A 62 7.82 0.55 12.38
N THR A 63 7.46 -0.71 12.11
CA THR A 63 6.15 -1.07 11.55
C THR A 63 5.03 -0.69 12.51
N ASN A 64 5.11 -1.03 13.80
CA ASN A 64 4.07 -0.67 14.76
C ASN A 64 3.91 0.86 14.93
N GLU A 65 5.00 1.63 14.91
CA GLU A 65 4.94 3.09 15.03
C GLU A 65 4.34 3.77 13.79
N THR A 66 4.49 3.16 12.61
CA THR A 66 3.96 3.70 11.33
C THR A 66 2.59 3.14 10.98
N PHE A 67 2.20 2.00 11.55
CA PHE A 67 0.96 1.28 11.26
C PHE A 67 -0.30 2.12 11.45
N SER A 68 -0.43 2.83 12.59
CA SER A 68 -1.59 3.68 12.87
C SER A 68 -1.75 4.76 11.80
N ARG A 69 -0.64 5.35 11.33
CA ARG A 69 -0.68 6.35 10.27
C ARG A 69 -1.18 5.72 8.97
N THR A 70 -0.57 4.62 8.54
CA THR A 70 -0.93 3.91 7.29
C THR A 70 -2.41 3.53 7.29
N ILE A 71 -2.92 2.95 8.38
CA ILE A 71 -4.34 2.60 8.48
C ILE A 71 -5.22 3.83 8.35
N ILE A 72 -4.93 4.91 9.08
CA ILE A 72 -5.77 6.12 9.04
C ILE A 72 -5.78 6.72 7.63
N THR A 73 -4.62 6.84 6.98
CA THR A 73 -4.53 7.41 5.63
C THR A 73 -5.21 6.55 4.58
N SER A 74 -5.06 5.23 4.62
CA SER A 74 -5.72 4.37 3.65
C SER A 74 -7.22 4.27 3.91
N PHE A 75 -7.66 4.27 5.17
CA PHE A 75 -9.07 4.20 5.53
C PHE A 75 -9.86 5.44 5.09
N THR A 76 -9.31 6.64 5.29
CA THR A 76 -9.95 7.88 4.84
C THR A 76 -10.10 7.94 3.31
N VAL A 77 -9.10 7.43 2.58
CA VAL A 77 -9.19 7.30 1.12
C VAL A 77 -10.25 6.27 0.74
N ILE A 78 -10.29 5.09 1.37
CA ILE A 78 -11.30 4.06 1.08
C ILE A 78 -12.71 4.62 1.27
N ILE A 79 -13.00 5.35 2.35
CA ILE A 79 -14.31 5.99 2.55
C ILE A 79 -14.66 6.89 1.38
N THR A 80 -13.71 7.72 0.95
CA THR A 80 -13.91 8.65 -0.17
C THR A 80 -14.16 7.90 -1.48
N VAL A 81 -13.40 6.84 -1.76
CA VAL A 81 -13.54 6.03 -2.97
C VAL A 81 -14.85 5.24 -2.95
N VAL A 82 -15.31 4.74 -1.79
CA VAL A 82 -16.62 4.09 -1.65
C VAL A 82 -17.74 5.08 -1.98
N ALA A 83 -17.65 6.32 -1.51
CA ALA A 83 -18.61 7.35 -1.86
C ALA A 83 -18.63 7.62 -3.38
N ILE A 84 -17.47 7.68 -4.03
CA ILE A 84 -17.37 7.81 -5.50
C ILE A 84 -17.96 6.59 -6.20
N TYR A 85 -17.73 5.36 -5.71
CA TYR A 85 -18.26 4.15 -6.32
C TYR A 85 -19.79 4.08 -6.25
N LEU A 86 -20.39 4.53 -5.15
CA LEU A 86 -21.84 4.51 -4.97
C LEU A 86 -22.54 5.71 -5.61
N LEU A 87 -21.93 6.90 -5.60
CA LEU A 87 -22.58 8.16 -5.99
C LEU A 87 -22.02 8.78 -7.28
N GLY A 88 -20.87 8.32 -7.79
CA GLY A 88 -20.13 8.95 -8.89
C GLY A 88 -20.63 8.63 -10.30
N GLY A 89 -21.65 7.78 -10.44
CA GLY A 89 -22.22 7.38 -11.73
C GLY A 89 -21.36 6.37 -12.51
N GLU A 90 -21.80 6.01 -13.72
CA GLU A 90 -21.18 4.94 -14.52
C GLU A 90 -19.76 5.29 -14.98
N ALA A 91 -19.51 6.55 -15.36
CA ALA A 91 -18.21 7.01 -15.84
C ALA A 91 -17.08 6.84 -14.81
N LEU A 92 -17.39 6.91 -13.51
CA LEU A 92 -16.39 6.76 -12.44
C LEU A 92 -16.37 5.36 -11.82
N LYS A 93 -17.21 4.44 -12.30
CA LYS A 93 -17.38 3.13 -11.66
C LYS A 93 -16.15 2.25 -11.83
N GLY A 94 -15.57 2.19 -13.03
CA GLY A 94 -14.31 1.46 -13.29
C GLY A 94 -13.12 2.07 -12.53
N PHE A 95 -13.03 3.40 -12.52
CA PHE A 95 -12.03 4.15 -11.77
C PHE A 95 -12.06 3.85 -10.26
N SER A 96 -13.23 4.02 -9.63
CA SER A 96 -13.40 3.82 -8.20
C SER A 96 -13.28 2.35 -7.79
N PHE A 97 -13.75 1.42 -8.62
CA PHE A 97 -13.51 -0.01 -8.42
C PHE A 97 -12.02 -0.35 -8.43
N THR A 98 -11.28 0.19 -9.41
CA THR A 98 -9.83 0.01 -9.51
C THR A 98 -9.12 0.48 -8.24
N LEU A 99 -9.46 1.69 -7.77
CA LEU A 99 -8.93 2.23 -6.53
C LEU A 99 -9.26 1.35 -5.33
N LEU A 100 -10.51 0.86 -5.19
CA LEU A 100 -10.89 -0.01 -4.07
C LEU A 100 -10.04 -1.27 -4.01
N VAL A 101 -9.91 -1.98 -5.13
CA VAL A 101 -9.10 -3.21 -5.18
C VAL A 101 -7.64 -2.91 -4.88
N GLY A 102 -7.09 -1.87 -5.50
CA GLY A 102 -5.69 -1.49 -5.34
C GLY A 102 -5.34 -1.05 -3.92
N PHE A 103 -6.22 -0.30 -3.25
CA PHE A 103 -6.00 0.11 -1.86
C PHE A 103 -6.10 -1.06 -0.89
N ILE A 104 -7.04 -1.99 -1.09
CA ILE A 104 -7.14 -3.20 -0.27
C ILE A 104 -5.86 -4.05 -0.39
N SER A 105 -5.40 -4.27 -1.63
CA SER A 105 -4.11 -4.95 -1.89
C SER A 105 -2.94 -4.19 -1.25
N GLY A 106 -2.91 -2.87 -1.41
CA GLY A 106 -1.83 -2.01 -0.94
C GLY A 106 -1.67 -2.01 0.58
N ILE A 107 -2.78 -1.92 1.33
CA ILE A 107 -2.75 -2.00 2.80
C ILE A 107 -2.14 -3.33 3.25
N TYR A 108 -2.57 -4.44 2.64
CA TYR A 108 -2.02 -5.75 2.97
C TYR A 108 -0.52 -5.84 2.65
N SER A 109 -0.11 -5.37 1.47
CA SER A 109 1.29 -5.35 1.00
C SER A 109 2.19 -4.59 1.96
N THR A 110 1.84 -3.35 2.30
CA THR A 110 2.71 -2.50 3.11
C THR A 110 2.84 -2.99 4.55
N VAL A 111 1.76 -3.50 5.13
CA VAL A 111 1.75 -3.97 6.54
C VAL A 111 2.45 -5.32 6.68
N TYR A 112 2.13 -6.28 5.80
CA TYR A 112 2.53 -7.68 6.00
C TYR A 112 3.74 -8.11 5.16
N ILE A 113 4.06 -7.43 4.05
CA ILE A 113 5.15 -7.81 3.15
C ILE A 113 6.40 -6.96 3.36
N ALA A 114 6.27 -5.66 3.65
CA ALA A 114 7.42 -4.76 3.77
C ALA A 114 8.35 -5.12 4.97
N ALA A 115 7.77 -5.50 6.11
CA ALA A 115 8.52 -5.90 7.31
C ALA A 115 9.43 -7.14 7.09
N PRO A 116 8.93 -8.28 6.58
CA PRO A 116 9.78 -9.45 6.33
C PRO A 116 10.77 -9.27 5.17
N MET A 117 10.51 -8.38 4.20
CA MET A 117 11.43 -8.15 3.08
C MET A 117 12.78 -7.57 3.53
N VAL A 118 12.79 -6.66 4.52
CA VAL A 118 14.02 -6.07 5.07
C VAL A 118 14.84 -7.12 5.85
N LEU A 119 14.16 -8.06 6.53
CA LEU A 119 14.82 -9.20 7.19
C LEU A 119 15.52 -10.10 6.16
N PHE A 120 14.84 -10.39 5.04
CA PHE A 120 15.40 -11.23 3.97
C PHE A 120 16.63 -10.60 3.33
N PHE A 121 16.57 -9.31 2.98
CA PHE A 121 17.68 -8.61 2.32
C PHE A 121 18.94 -8.50 3.18
N ARG A 122 18.80 -8.34 4.50
CA ARG A 122 19.96 -8.23 5.40
C ARG A 122 20.53 -9.60 5.79
N LYS A 123 19.72 -10.66 5.81
CA LYS A 123 20.20 -12.04 6.00
C LYS A 123 21.04 -12.54 4.81
N SER A 124 20.80 -12.04 3.60
CA SER A 124 21.61 -12.35 2.40
C SER A 124 22.98 -11.64 2.38
N ARG A 125 23.25 -10.74 3.33
CA ARG A 125 24.49 -9.93 3.39
C ARG A 125 25.41 -10.32 4.54
N VAL A 126 25.08 -11.40 5.26
CA VAL A 126 25.90 -12.08 6.28
C VAL A 126 26.26 -13.44 5.72
#